data_AF-A0A1F3SKY6-F1
#
_entry.id   AF-A0A1F3SKY6-F1
#
_cell.length_a   1.000
_cell.length_b   1.000
_cell.length_c   1.000
_cell.angle_alpha   90.00
_cell.angle_beta   90.00
_cell.angle_gamma   90.00
#
_symmetry.space_group_name_H-M   'P 1'
#
loop_
_entity.id
_entity.type
_entity.pdbx_description
1 polymer ?
#
loop_
_entity_poly.entity_id
_entity_poly.type
_entity_poly.pdbx_seq_one_letter_code
_entity_poly.pdbx_strand_id
1 'polypeptide(L)'
;MISWACFSTWAALLQTFLPQRLIEITSWNYAVGWQREIGLWNIGAVLLLLLCLLSSQPTANIAIPVICTWSGLFGVNHLFAYVTTKAHGHLRAFILNIAADVWALMILLFIK
;
A
#
# COMPACT_ATOMS: atom_id res chain seq x y z
N MET A 1 4.41 2.80 -10.28
CA MET A 1 3.20 1.96 -10.20
C MET A 1 3.52 0.47 -10.11
N ILE A 2 4.35 -0.08 -11.00
CA ILE A 2 4.79 -1.50 -10.89
C ILE A 2 5.50 -1.80 -9.56
N SER A 3 6.40 -0.91 -9.12
CA SER A 3 7.06 -1.03 -7.80
C SER A 3 6.07 -1.10 -6.63
N TRP A 4 5.06 -0.22 -6.63
CA TRP A 4 3.98 -0.25 -5.64
C TRP A 4 3.17 -1.54 -5.71
N ALA A 5 2.88 -2.05 -6.91
CA ALA A 5 2.19 -3.33 -7.05
C ALA A 5 2.99 -4.49 -6.45
N CYS A 6 4.31 -4.52 -6.66
CA CYS A 6 5.20 -5.50 -6.04
C CYS A 6 5.19 -5.39 -4.51
N PHE A 7 5.29 -4.17 -3.96
CA PHE A 7 5.26 -3.96 -2.51
C PHE A 7 3.90 -4.31 -1.89
N SER A 8 2.80 -3.97 -2.56
CA SER A 8 1.44 -4.29 -2.11
C SER A 8 1.19 -5.80 -2.15
N THR A 9 1.68 -6.48 -3.19
CA THR A 9 1.65 -7.95 -3.27
C THR A 9 2.49 -8.57 -2.16
N TRP A 10 3.70 -8.06 -1.92
CA TRP A 10 4.55 -8.53 -0.82
C TRP A 10 3.89 -8.32 0.54
N ALA A 11 3.32 -7.13 0.78
CA ALA A 11 2.56 -6.83 1.98
C ALA A 11 1.36 -7.78 2.13
N ALA A 12 0.64 -8.10 1.06
CA ALA A 12 -0.46 -9.06 1.09
C ALA A 12 0.00 -10.45 1.53
N LEU A 13 1.13 -10.93 1.01
CA LEU A 13 1.71 -12.21 1.41
C LEU A 13 2.08 -12.21 2.90
N LEU A 14 2.75 -11.15 3.36
CA LEU A 14 3.14 -11.04 4.77
C LEU A 14 1.93 -10.98 5.70
N GLN A 15 0.92 -10.18 5.37
CA GLN A 15 -0.30 -10.04 6.17
C GLN A 15 -1.12 -11.34 6.21
N THR A 16 -1.14 -12.09 5.10
CA THR A 16 -1.95 -13.32 4.98
C THR A 16 -1.28 -14.53 5.62
N PHE A 17 0.03 -14.71 5.37
CA PHE A 17 0.74 -15.94 5.71
C PHE A 17 1.72 -15.79 6.88
N LEU A 18 2.21 -14.59 7.16
CA LEU A 18 3.21 -14.32 8.18
C LEU A 18 2.82 -13.15 9.12
N PRO A 19 1.56 -13.07 9.62
CA PRO A 19 1.12 -11.92 10.41
C PRO A 19 1.93 -11.74 11.69
N GLN A 20 2.40 -12.82 12.33
CA GLN A 20 3.23 -12.76 13.53
C GLN A 20 4.51 -11.94 13.31
N ARG A 21 5.19 -12.13 12.17
CA ARG A 21 6.43 -11.39 11.85
C ARG A 21 6.20 -9.90 11.68
N LEU A 22 5.01 -9.50 11.22
CA LEU A 22 4.66 -8.08 11.11
C LEU A 22 4.47 -7.44 12.49
N ILE A 23 3.97 -8.19 13.45
CA ILE A 23 3.72 -7.70 14.82
C ILE A 23 5.01 -7.63 15.63
N GLU A 24 6.00 -8.46 15.34
CA GLU A 24 7.34 -8.36 15.95
C GLU A 24 8.05 -7.04 15.60
N ILE A 25 7.74 -6.46 14.44
CA ILE A 25 8.41 -5.25 13.94
C ILE A 25 7.52 -3.99 13.98
N THR A 26 6.24 -4.15 14.31
CA THR A 26 5.27 -3.07 14.46
C THR A 26 4.73 -3.04 15.89
N SER A 27 4.05 -1.96 16.25
CA SER A 27 3.41 -1.80 17.57
C SER A 27 1.95 -2.28 17.60
N TRP A 28 1.42 -2.77 16.47
CA TRP A 28 0.04 -3.20 16.36
C TRP A 28 -0.14 -4.63 16.85
N ASN A 29 -1.30 -4.91 17.45
CA ASN A 29 -1.62 -6.21 18.01
C ASN A 29 -1.91 -7.29 16.95
N TYR A 30 -1.82 -8.55 17.37
CA TYR A 30 -2.21 -9.70 16.57
C TYR A 30 -3.72 -9.79 16.36
N ALA A 31 -4.16 -9.83 15.11
CA ALA A 31 -5.58 -9.82 14.73
C ALA A 31 -5.77 -10.52 13.37
N VAL A 32 -5.56 -11.84 13.33
CA VAL A 32 -5.35 -12.61 12.08
C VAL A 32 -6.42 -12.36 11.00
N GLY A 33 -7.68 -12.19 11.39
CA GLY A 33 -8.76 -11.88 10.45
C GLY A 33 -8.56 -10.53 9.76
N TRP A 34 -8.20 -9.51 10.54
CA TRP A 34 -7.92 -8.16 10.04
C TRP A 34 -6.70 -8.11 9.14
N GLN A 35 -5.60 -8.79 9.51
CA GLN A 35 -4.41 -8.85 8.64
C GLN A 35 -4.74 -9.53 7.30
N ARG A 36 -5.46 -10.65 7.33
CA ARG A 36 -5.89 -11.32 6.10
C ARG A 36 -6.78 -10.43 5.22
N GLU A 37 -7.70 -9.68 5.83
CA GLU A 37 -8.57 -8.75 5.12
C GLU A 37 -7.78 -7.64 4.41
N ILE A 38 -6.82 -7.01 5.10
CA ILE A 38 -5.89 -6.05 4.48
C ILE A 38 -5.12 -6.70 3.32
N GLY A 39 -4.66 -7.93 3.50
CA GLY A 39 -3.97 -8.67 2.44
C GLY A 39 -4.83 -8.85 1.19
N LEU A 40 -6.10 -9.23 1.36
CA LEU A 40 -7.04 -9.37 0.25
C LEU A 40 -7.33 -8.02 -0.43
N TRP A 41 -7.48 -6.94 0.34
CA TRP A 41 -7.66 -5.59 -0.23
C TRP A 41 -6.47 -5.17 -1.10
N ASN A 42 -5.24 -5.44 -0.65
CA ASN A 42 -4.03 -5.15 -1.44
C ASN A 42 -4.00 -5.92 -2.77
N ILE A 43 -4.40 -7.21 -2.77
CA ILE A 43 -4.50 -7.98 -4.02
C ILE A 43 -5.55 -7.38 -4.96
N GLY A 44 -6.72 -7.01 -4.44
CA GLY A 44 -7.76 -6.35 -5.23
C GLY A 44 -7.29 -5.04 -5.85
N ALA A 45 -6.58 -4.20 -5.07
CA ALA A 45 -6.05 -2.94 -5.56
C ALA A 45 -4.94 -3.12 -6.61
N VAL A 46 -4.09 -4.14 -6.46
CA VAL A 46 -3.08 -4.51 -7.48
C VAL A 46 -3.75 -4.95 -8.78
N LEU A 47 -4.77 -5.82 -8.70
CA LEU A 47 -5.51 -6.26 -9.89
C LEU A 47 -6.19 -5.09 -10.60
N LEU A 48 -6.82 -4.18 -9.84
CA LEU A 48 -7.42 -2.98 -10.40
C LEU A 48 -6.38 -2.12 -11.14
N LEU A 49 -5.22 -1.88 -10.51
CA LEU A 49 -4.14 -1.13 -11.14
C LEU A 49 -3.66 -1.79 -12.44
N LEU A 50 -3.42 -3.11 -12.43
CA LEU A 50 -2.98 -3.84 -13.62
C LEU A 50 -4.01 -3.75 -14.74
N LEU A 51 -5.30 -3.92 -14.44
CA LEU A 51 -6.37 -3.77 -15.42
C LEU A 51 -6.41 -2.34 -15.99
N CYS A 52 -6.28 -1.31 -15.13
CA CYS A 52 -6.22 0.07 -15.58
C CYS A 52 -5.01 0.37 -16.47
N LEU A 53 -3.84 -0.22 -16.19
CA LEU A 53 -2.63 -0.05 -17.01
C LEU A 53 -2.72 -0.79 -18.35
N LEU A 54 -3.42 -1.92 -18.40
CA LEU A 54 -3.61 -2.72 -19.62
C LEU A 54 -4.77 -2.21 -20.47
N SER A 55 -5.74 -1.53 -19.87
CA SER A 55 -6.88 -0.94 -20.56
C SER A 55 -6.58 0.52 -20.94
N SER A 56 -6.78 0.90 -22.19
CA SER A 56 -6.75 2.33 -22.60
C SER A 56 -7.99 3.11 -22.15
N GLN A 57 -8.65 2.66 -21.08
CA GLN A 57 -9.95 3.18 -20.66
C GLN A 57 -9.78 4.41 -19.77
N PRO A 58 -10.68 5.42 -19.88
CA PRO A 58 -10.64 6.62 -19.03
C PRO A 58 -10.71 6.34 -17.53
N THR A 59 -11.16 5.14 -17.13
CA THR A 59 -11.22 4.68 -15.73
C THR A 59 -9.89 4.73 -15.01
N ALA A 60 -8.76 4.62 -15.73
CA ALA A 60 -7.42 4.78 -15.15
C ALA A 60 -7.23 6.17 -14.51
N ASN A 61 -7.81 7.22 -15.10
CA ASN A 61 -7.71 8.60 -14.61
C ASN A 61 -8.45 8.82 -13.29
N ILE A 62 -9.32 7.87 -12.88
CA ILE A 62 -10.04 7.90 -11.61
C ILE A 62 -9.39 6.93 -10.62
N ALA A 63 -9.12 5.69 -11.06
CA ALA A 63 -8.63 4.63 -10.19
C ALA A 63 -7.22 4.90 -9.65
N ILE A 64 -6.32 5.45 -10.48
CA ILE A 64 -4.94 5.71 -10.05
C ILE A 64 -4.91 6.75 -8.92
N PRO A 65 -5.53 7.95 -9.04
CA PRO A 65 -5.60 8.90 -7.93
C PRO A 65 -6.16 8.30 -6.65
N VAL A 66 -7.23 7.49 -6.73
CA VAL A 66 -7.84 6.84 -5.56
C VAL A 66 -6.86 5.88 -4.88
N ILE A 67 -6.15 5.04 -5.64
CA ILE A 67 -5.14 4.13 -5.11
C ILE A 67 -4.01 4.90 -4.41
N CYS A 68 -3.61 6.05 -4.95
CA CYS A 68 -2.57 6.89 -4.36
C CYS A 68 -3.05 7.55 -3.08
N THR A 69 -4.27 8.11 -3.06
CA THR A 69 -4.84 8.63 -1.82
C THR A 69 -4.94 7.54 -0.76
N TRP A 70 -5.37 6.33 -1.13
CA TRP A 70 -5.42 5.20 -0.20
C TRP A 70 -4.02 4.83 0.33
N SER A 71 -3.03 4.67 -0.55
CA SER A 71 -1.63 4.39 -0.18
C SER A 71 -1.10 5.46 0.77
N GLY A 72 -1.26 6.74 0.44
CA GLY A 72 -0.84 7.87 1.28
C GLY A 72 -1.48 7.87 2.66
N LEU A 73 -2.79 7.57 2.76
CA LEU A 73 -3.49 7.46 4.04
C LEU A 73 -2.93 6.32 4.90
N PHE A 74 -2.62 5.16 4.31
CA PHE A 74 -1.91 4.10 5.02
C PHE A 74 -0.52 4.55 5.47
N GLY A 75 0.21 5.25 4.60
CA GLY A 75 1.50 5.83 4.94
C GLY A 75 1.42 6.73 6.16
N VAL A 76 0.52 7.72 6.16
CA VAL A 76 0.31 8.66 7.28
C VAL A 76 -0.03 7.91 8.57
N ASN A 77 -0.91 6.91 8.50
CA ASN A 77 -1.25 6.09 9.67
C ASN A 77 -0.01 5.37 10.25
N HIS A 78 0.83 4.81 9.38
CA HIS A 78 2.10 4.21 9.80
C HIS A 78 3.09 5.25 10.35
N LEU A 79 3.18 6.44 9.76
CA LEU A 79 4.05 7.50 10.27
C LEU A 79 3.63 7.91 11.69
N PHE A 80 2.33 8.09 11.93
CA PHE A 80 1.81 8.41 13.26
C PHE A 80 2.18 7.33 14.29
N ALA A 81 1.99 6.05 13.93
CA ALA A 81 2.39 4.92 14.77
C ALA A 81 3.91 4.88 15.01
N TYR A 82 4.73 5.22 14.02
CA TYR A 82 6.18 5.30 14.20
C TYR A 82 6.59 6.44 15.14
N VAL A 83 5.98 7.62 15.00
CA VAL A 83 6.32 8.79 15.83
C VAL A 83 6.06 8.49 17.32
N THR A 84 5.00 7.73 17.62
CA THR A 84 4.59 7.36 18.97
C THR A 84 5.37 6.18 19.56
N THR A 85 5.70 5.17 18.76
CA THR A 85 6.26 3.89 19.27
C THR A 85 7.71 3.63 18.91
N LYS A 86 8.24 4.36 17.91
CA LYS A 86 9.56 4.15 17.30
C LYS A 86 9.79 2.75 16.70
N ALA A 87 8.76 1.92 16.58
CA ALA A 87 8.89 0.61 15.94
C ALA A 87 9.17 0.77 14.43
N HIS A 88 10.38 0.36 14.00
CA HIS A 88 10.89 0.61 12.66
C HIS A 88 10.09 -0.05 11.53
N GLY A 89 9.27 -1.07 11.81
CA GLY A 89 8.35 -1.64 10.83
C GLY A 89 7.35 -0.62 10.31
N HIS A 90 6.89 0.31 11.17
CA HIS A 90 6.02 1.40 10.72
C HIS A 90 6.74 2.41 9.82
N LEU A 91 7.99 2.76 10.11
CA LEU A 91 8.76 3.65 9.24
C LEU A 91 8.96 3.04 7.84
N ARG A 92 9.28 1.74 7.78
CA ARG A 92 9.40 1.03 6.50
C ARG A 92 8.09 1.04 5.72
N ALA A 93 6.98 0.74 6.38
CA ALA A 93 5.66 0.77 5.75
C ALA A 93 5.27 2.18 5.26
N PHE A 94 5.58 3.23 6.02
CA PHE A 94 5.38 4.63 5.59
C PHE A 94 6.13 4.94 4.29
N ILE A 95 7.43 4.61 4.25
CA ILE A 95 8.28 4.86 3.08
C ILE A 95 7.72 4.14 1.84
N LEU A 96 7.33 2.87 1.99
CA LEU A 96 6.80 2.06 0.89
C LEU A 96 5.47 2.61 0.34
N ASN A 97 4.62 3.17 1.21
CA ASN A 97 3.35 3.78 0.81
C ASN A 97 3.55 5.14 0.12
N ILE A 98 4.41 6.02 0.64
CA ILE A 98 4.66 7.36 0.05
C ILE A 98 5.49 7.31 -1.23
N ALA A 99 6.42 6.35 -1.35
CA ALA A 99 7.20 6.17 -2.58
C ALA A 99 6.28 5.92 -3.79
N ALA A 100 5.11 5.32 -3.58
CA ALA A 100 4.12 5.12 -4.62
C ALA A 100 3.40 6.41 -5.02
N ASP A 101 3.05 7.25 -4.05
CA ASP A 101 2.34 8.51 -4.28
C ASP A 101 3.21 9.50 -5.06
N VAL A 102 4.49 9.61 -4.70
CA VAL A 102 5.46 10.43 -5.45
C VAL A 102 5.58 9.93 -6.90
N TRP A 103 5.67 8.62 -7.10
CA TRP A 103 5.72 8.04 -8.44
C TRP A 103 4.42 8.22 -9.23
N ALA A 104 3.26 8.24 -8.58
CA ALA A 104 1.98 8.44 -9.25
C ALA A 104 1.73 9.90 -9.62
N LEU A 105 2.04 10.84 -8.73
CA LEU A 105 2.00 12.27 -9.04
C LEU A 105 2.89 12.60 -10.24
N MET A 106 4.09 12.00 -10.30
CA MET A 106 4.99 12.14 -11.45
C MET A 106 4.46 11.50 -12.73
N ILE A 107 3.50 10.56 -12.66
CA ILE A 107 2.86 10.00 -13.86
C ILE A 107 1.68 10.88 -14.27
N LEU A 108 0.83 11.26 -13.34
CA LEU A 108 -0.36 12.09 -13.58
C LEU A 108 -0.03 13.52 -14.03
N LEU A 109 1.09 14.08 -13.58
CA LEU A 109 1.53 15.42 -14.00
C LEU A 109 2.21 15.45 -15.37
N PHE A 110 2.70 14.30 -15.87
CA PHE A 110 3.53 14.22 -17.07
C PHE A 110 2.91 13.39 -18.21
N ILE A 111 1.88 12.61 -17.92
CA ILE A 111 1.03 11.95 -18.93
C ILE A 111 -0.28 12.74 -18.97
N LYS A 112 -0.36 13.70 -19.89
CA LYS A 112 -1.62 14.37 -20.28
C LYS A 112 -2.36 13.53 -21.31
#